data_AF-A0A970NR56-F1
#
_entry.id   AF-A0A970NR56-F1
#
_cell.length_a   1.000
_cell.length_b   1.000
_cell.length_c   1.000
_cell.angle_alpha   90.00
_cell.angle_beta   90.00
_cell.angle_gamma   90.00
#
_symmetry.space_group_name_H-M   'P 1'
#
loop_
_entity.id
_entity.type
_entity.pdbx_description
1 polymer ?
#
loop_
_entity_poly.entity_id
_entity_poly.type
_entity_poly.pdbx_seq_one_letter_code
_entity_poly.pdbx_strand_id
1 'polypeptide(L)'
;MQKNKSKLGYLMDLFRVKGIDMANYLHVDDSLISKWRTGKRRLTPDNQVLDAIVNFFIALDSSVEYQNILSILRTAYPSVNIDVSDEKLKILFKKWLLEEEKKNYFLSKRINNRNVNITQNVLYKGEDGRQKAALDIVDLMLESPYQEELMIMDYDRFS
;
A
#
# COMPACT_ATOMS: atom_id res chain seq x y z
N MET A 1 -2.16 18.57 -5.66
CA MET A 1 -1.40 18.31 -4.42
C MET A 1 -1.58 16.85 -4.04
N GLN A 2 -0.55 16.01 -4.18
CA GLN A 2 -0.57 14.64 -3.64
C GLN A 2 -0.62 14.74 -2.11
N LYS A 3 -1.78 14.44 -1.51
CA LYS A 3 -1.88 14.32 -0.05
C LYS A 3 -1.11 13.07 0.35
N ASN A 4 -0.07 13.21 1.18
CA ASN A 4 0.48 12.10 1.95
C ASN A 4 -0.68 11.41 2.66
N LYS A 5 -0.98 10.19 2.22
CA LYS A 5 -2.17 9.46 2.63
C LYS A 5 -1.69 8.24 3.40
N SER A 6 -2.15 8.09 4.63
CA SER A 6 -1.81 6.89 5.41
C SER A 6 -2.53 5.67 4.86
N LYS A 7 -2.12 4.47 5.29
CA LYS A 7 -2.85 3.22 5.03
C LYS A 7 -4.32 3.30 5.46
N LEU A 8 -4.60 3.96 6.59
CA LEU A 8 -5.98 4.24 7.01
C LEU A 8 -6.69 5.12 5.98
N GLY A 9 -6.05 6.18 5.51
CA GLY A 9 -6.65 7.02 4.48
C GLY A 9 -6.90 6.25 3.19
N TYR A 10 -5.98 5.38 2.76
CA TYR A 10 -6.18 4.48 1.63
C TYR A 10 -7.48 3.67 1.78
N LEU A 11 -7.66 2.99 2.92
CA LEU A 11 -8.88 2.23 3.22
C LEU A 11 -10.14 3.11 3.17
N MET A 12 -10.11 4.29 3.78
CA MET A 12 -11.26 5.18 3.79
C MET A 12 -11.74 5.55 2.38
N ASP A 13 -10.82 5.81 1.44
CA ASP A 13 -11.26 6.10 0.05
C ASP A 13 -11.70 4.82 -0.68
N LEU A 14 -11.01 3.69 -0.46
CA LEU A 14 -11.36 2.40 -1.07
C LEU A 14 -12.79 1.98 -0.71
N PHE A 15 -13.14 2.07 0.58
CA PHE A 15 -14.46 1.74 1.10
C PHE A 15 -15.45 2.92 1.07
N ARG A 16 -15.03 4.08 0.54
CA ARG A 16 -15.82 5.34 0.46
C ARG A 16 -16.38 5.78 1.83
N VAL A 17 -15.61 5.55 2.89
CA VAL A 17 -15.95 5.91 4.27
C VAL A 17 -15.63 7.38 4.53
N LYS A 18 -16.61 8.14 5.03
CA LYS A 18 -16.38 9.53 5.43
C LYS A 18 -15.73 9.57 6.83
N GLY A 19 -14.95 10.61 7.08
CA GLY A 19 -14.31 10.83 8.39
C GLY A 19 -15.31 10.85 9.55
N ILE A 20 -16.43 11.53 9.34
CA ILE A 20 -17.50 11.65 10.34
C ILE A 20 -18.16 10.30 10.69
N ASP A 21 -18.38 9.43 9.70
CA ASP A 21 -19.00 8.12 9.91
C ASP A 21 -18.08 7.24 10.78
N MET A 22 -16.78 7.31 10.50
CA MET A 22 -15.76 6.61 11.25
C MET A 22 -15.54 7.18 12.66
N ALA A 23 -15.56 8.50 12.80
CA ALA A 23 -15.48 9.19 14.09
C ALA A 23 -16.63 8.77 15.02
N ASN A 24 -17.84 8.71 14.48
CA ASN A 24 -19.03 8.26 15.19
C ASN A 24 -18.93 6.79 15.62
N TYR A 25 -18.49 5.91 14.72
CA TYR A 25 -18.34 4.48 15.04
C TYR A 25 -17.27 4.22 16.10
N LEU A 26 -16.15 4.94 16.04
CA LEU A 26 -15.01 4.77 16.95
C LEU A 26 -15.15 5.57 18.25
N HIS A 27 -16.19 6.41 18.38
CA HIS A 27 -16.37 7.36 19.48
C HIS A 27 -15.15 8.26 19.72
N VAL A 28 -14.57 8.79 18.64
CA VAL A 28 -13.43 9.73 18.69
C VAL A 28 -13.73 11.00 17.91
N ASP A 29 -12.96 12.06 18.15
CA ASP A 29 -13.09 13.30 17.39
C ASP A 29 -12.75 13.12 15.89
N ASP A 30 -13.52 13.74 15.00
CA ASP A 30 -13.23 13.78 13.56
C ASP A 30 -11.85 14.38 13.26
N SER A 31 -11.38 15.31 14.12
CA SER A 31 -10.02 15.87 14.01
C SER A 31 -8.92 14.80 14.18
N LEU A 32 -9.17 13.77 14.99
CA LEU A 32 -8.26 12.65 15.20
C LEU A 32 -8.23 11.73 13.98
N ILE A 33 -9.41 11.40 13.43
CA ILE A 33 -9.54 10.64 12.18
C ILE A 33 -8.83 11.36 11.04
N SER A 34 -9.00 12.68 10.91
CA SER A 34 -8.34 13.49 9.90
C SER A 34 -6.81 13.42 10.01
N LYS A 35 -6.27 13.52 11.24
CA LYS A 35 -4.82 13.39 11.51
C LYS A 35 -4.30 11.99 11.16
N TRP A 36 -5.04 10.94 11.47
CA TRP A 36 -4.68 9.58 11.08
C TRP A 36 -4.75 9.38 9.57
N ARG A 37 -5.81 9.85 8.91
CA ARG A 37 -6.00 9.77 7.46
C ARG A 37 -4.86 10.39 6.66
N THR A 38 -4.37 11.55 7.10
CA THR A 38 -3.25 12.25 6.44
C THR A 38 -1.87 11.79 6.93
N GLY A 39 -1.80 10.82 7.85
CA GLY A 39 -0.54 10.36 8.45
C GLY A 39 0.16 11.39 9.35
N LYS A 40 -0.51 12.50 9.71
CA LYS A 40 0.03 13.52 10.64
C LYS A 40 0.17 12.98 12.05
N ARG A 41 -0.65 11.98 12.41
CA ARG A 41 -0.54 11.19 13.62
C ARG A 41 -0.52 9.71 13.23
N ARG A 42 0.37 8.93 13.84
CA ARG A 42 0.43 7.48 13.63
C ARG A 42 -0.63 6.76 14.46
N LEU A 43 -1.09 5.61 13.98
CA LEU A 43 -1.85 4.66 14.77
C LEU A 43 -0.89 3.95 15.72
N THR A 44 -1.33 3.74 16.96
CA THR A 44 -0.54 3.04 17.98
C THR A 44 -0.98 1.58 18.09
N PRO A 45 -0.07 0.63 18.38
CA PRO A 45 -0.39 -0.80 18.42
C PRO A 45 -1.37 -1.22 19.52
N ASP A 46 -1.45 -0.43 20.58
CA ASP A 46 -1.90 -0.90 21.90
C ASP A 46 -3.25 -0.30 22.33
N ASN A 47 -4.18 -0.07 21.39
CA ASN A 47 -5.46 0.52 21.77
C ASN A 47 -6.68 -0.18 21.17
N GLN A 48 -7.77 -0.12 21.95
CA GLN A 48 -9.12 -0.55 21.59
C GLN A 48 -9.62 0.07 20.27
N VAL A 49 -9.13 1.26 19.90
CA VAL A 49 -9.49 1.94 18.66
C VAL A 49 -8.91 1.24 17.44
N LEU A 50 -7.69 0.69 17.49
CA LEU A 50 -7.10 -0.09 16.40
C LEU A 50 -7.97 -1.32 16.10
N ASP A 51 -8.42 -1.99 17.15
CA ASP A 51 -9.30 -3.16 17.05
C ASP A 51 -10.65 -2.76 16.46
N ALA A 52 -11.23 -1.65 16.92
CA ALA A 52 -12.47 -1.12 16.38
C ALA A 52 -12.31 -0.70 14.90
N ILE A 53 -11.19 -0.12 14.51
CA ILE A 53 -10.88 0.22 13.10
C ILE A 53 -10.85 -1.05 12.24
N VAL A 54 -10.13 -2.09 12.69
CA VAL A 54 -10.02 -3.35 11.95
C VAL A 54 -11.38 -4.03 11.84
N ASN A 55 -12.15 -4.10 12.92
CA ASN A 55 -13.49 -4.69 12.93
C ASN A 55 -14.44 -3.91 12.02
N PHE A 56 -14.35 -2.58 12.00
CA PHE A 56 -15.16 -1.73 11.12
C PHE A 56 -14.97 -2.09 9.65
N PHE A 57 -13.72 -2.18 9.17
CA PHE A 57 -13.46 -2.51 7.77
C PHE A 57 -13.76 -3.98 7.45
N ILE A 58 -13.48 -4.91 8.36
CA ILE A 58 -13.87 -6.32 8.18
C ILE A 58 -15.39 -6.45 8.04
N ALA A 59 -16.17 -5.72 8.86
CA ALA A 59 -17.62 -5.72 8.76
C ALA A 59 -18.10 -5.14 7.42
N LEU A 60 -17.49 -4.05 6.94
CA LEU A 60 -17.82 -3.50 5.62
C LEU A 60 -17.50 -4.47 4.47
N ASP A 61 -16.40 -5.19 4.57
CA ASP A 61 -15.94 -6.12 3.54
C ASP A 61 -16.60 -7.51 3.61
N SER A 62 -17.34 -7.79 4.69
CA SER A 62 -18.07 -9.06 4.88
C SER A 62 -19.08 -9.34 3.78
N SER A 63 -19.70 -8.28 3.22
CA SER A 63 -20.67 -8.37 2.13
C SER A 63 -20.10 -8.93 0.81
N VAL A 64 -18.77 -8.88 0.66
CA VAL A 64 -18.04 -9.40 -0.50
C VAL A 64 -17.01 -10.44 -0.08
N GLU A 65 -17.29 -11.19 1.00
CA GLU A 65 -16.42 -12.27 1.50
C GLU A 65 -14.96 -11.84 1.72
N TYR A 66 -14.76 -10.61 2.22
CA TYR A 66 -13.46 -10.06 2.58
C TYR A 66 -12.48 -9.90 1.40
N GLN A 67 -12.96 -9.91 0.15
CA GLN A 67 -12.10 -9.91 -1.04
C GLN A 67 -11.18 -8.68 -1.12
N ASN A 68 -11.65 -7.50 -0.70
CA ASN A 68 -10.83 -6.29 -0.77
C ASN A 68 -9.68 -6.36 0.24
N ILE A 69 -9.96 -6.71 1.50
CA ILE A 69 -8.95 -6.87 2.54
C ILE A 69 -7.98 -8.01 2.19
N LEU A 70 -8.50 -9.15 1.73
CA LEU A 70 -7.67 -10.27 1.29
C LEU A 70 -6.74 -9.88 0.14
N SER A 71 -7.21 -9.07 -0.82
CA SER A 71 -6.36 -8.58 -1.92
C SER A 71 -5.19 -7.72 -1.41
N ILE A 72 -5.45 -6.84 -0.44
CA ILE A 72 -4.42 -6.00 0.19
C ILE A 72 -3.40 -6.88 0.93
N LEU A 73 -3.87 -7.82 1.75
CA LEU A 73 -3.00 -8.66 2.58
C LEU A 73 -2.20 -9.66 1.75
N ARG A 74 -2.77 -10.24 0.69
CA ARG A 74 -2.04 -11.12 -0.25
C ARG A 74 -0.95 -10.36 -0.99
N THR A 75 -1.19 -9.07 -1.30
CA THR A 75 -0.19 -8.20 -1.92
C THR A 75 0.93 -7.87 -0.95
N ALA A 76 0.60 -7.54 0.30
CA ALA A 76 1.57 -7.18 1.33
C ALA A 76 2.37 -8.38 1.85
N TYR A 77 1.75 -9.56 1.95
CA TYR A 77 2.33 -10.77 2.52
C TYR A 77 2.20 -11.98 1.58
N PRO A 78 2.84 -11.96 0.39
CA PRO A 78 2.66 -12.97 -0.64
C PRO A 78 3.13 -14.37 -0.22
N SER A 79 4.01 -14.47 0.78
CA SER A 79 4.54 -15.73 1.30
C SER A 79 3.70 -16.34 2.43
N VAL A 80 2.65 -15.66 2.88
CA VAL A 80 1.78 -16.13 3.97
C VAL A 80 0.54 -16.77 3.37
N ASN A 81 0.30 -18.05 3.67
CA ASN A 81 -0.99 -18.65 3.34
C ASN A 81 -2.07 -18.08 4.28
N ILE A 82 -2.94 -17.23 3.73
CA ILE A 82 -4.03 -16.59 4.45
C ILE A 82 -5.26 -17.49 4.30
N ASP A 83 -5.36 -18.50 5.17
CA ASP A 83 -6.64 -19.16 5.43
C ASP A 83 -7.52 -18.22 6.25
N VAL A 84 -8.80 -18.16 5.90
CA VAL A 84 -9.81 -17.20 6.37
C VAL A 84 -10.26 -17.50 7.81
N SER A 85 -9.33 -17.79 8.73
CA SER A 85 -9.67 -17.71 10.14
C SER A 85 -9.76 -16.23 10.52
N ASP A 86 -10.90 -15.82 11.09
CA ASP A 86 -11.17 -14.44 11.48
C ASP A 86 -10.04 -13.84 12.34
N GLU A 87 -9.41 -14.65 13.20
CA GLU A 87 -8.30 -14.21 14.05
C GLU A 87 -7.03 -13.93 13.27
N LYS A 88 -6.63 -14.81 12.34
CA LYS A 88 -5.40 -14.63 11.54
C LYS A 88 -5.55 -13.43 10.62
N LEU A 89 -6.74 -13.25 10.03
CA LEU A 89 -7.08 -12.08 9.23
C LEU A 89 -6.91 -10.78 10.03
N LYS A 90 -7.50 -10.71 11.24
CA LYS A 90 -7.39 -9.54 12.13
C LYS A 90 -5.94 -9.24 12.49
N ILE A 91 -5.15 -10.24 12.86
CA ILE A 91 -3.74 -10.07 13.23
C ILE A 91 -2.93 -9.50 12.06
N LEU A 92 -3.06 -10.08 10.86
CA LEU A 92 -2.36 -9.63 9.67
C LEU A 92 -2.80 -8.22 9.25
N PHE A 93 -4.08 -7.90 9.42
CA PHE A 93 -4.60 -6.58 9.07
C PHE A 93 -4.14 -5.49 10.03
N LYS A 94 -4.13 -5.76 11.34
CA LYS A 94 -3.52 -4.87 12.35
C LYS A 94 -2.05 -4.62 12.01
N LYS A 95 -1.31 -5.69 11.74
CA LYS A 95 0.11 -5.63 11.37
C LYS A 95 0.31 -4.75 10.13
N TRP A 96 -0.46 -4.98 9.07
CA TRP A 96 -0.39 -4.17 7.86
C TRP A 96 -0.65 -2.69 8.13
N LEU A 97 -1.65 -2.36 8.95
CA LEU A 97 -2.03 -0.98 9.23
C LEU A 97 -0.97 -0.21 10.03
N LEU A 98 -0.23 -0.91 10.90
CA LEU A 98 0.82 -0.35 11.75
C LEU A 98 2.20 -0.31 11.09
N GLU A 99 2.49 -1.28 10.22
CA GLU A 99 3.77 -1.33 9.52
C GLU A 99 4.00 -0.03 8.76
N GLU A 100 5.12 0.63 9.03
CA GLU A 100 5.59 1.67 8.13
C GLU A 100 5.80 1.04 6.76
N GLU A 101 5.32 1.71 5.71
CA GLU A 101 5.77 1.34 4.38
C GLU A 101 7.29 1.49 4.40
N LYS A 102 8.01 0.36 4.29
CA LYS A 102 9.44 0.39 4.01
C LYS A 102 9.56 1.32 2.80
N LYS A 103 10.27 2.44 2.95
CA LYS A 103 10.59 3.34 1.83
C LYS A 103 11.13 2.45 0.72
N ASN A 104 10.33 2.24 -0.30
CA ASN A 104 10.58 1.11 -1.17
C ASN A 104 11.53 1.52 -2.27
N TYR A 105 12.74 1.00 -2.17
CA TYR A 105 13.90 1.38 -2.98
C TYR A 105 13.76 0.92 -4.45
N PHE A 106 13.09 -0.21 -4.70
CA PHE A 106 12.66 -0.64 -6.02
C PHE A 106 11.21 -1.12 -5.97
N LEU A 107 10.31 -0.18 -5.68
CA LEU A 107 8.86 -0.26 -5.91
C LEU A 107 7.95 -0.79 -4.80
N SER A 108 8.42 -1.56 -3.82
CA SER A 108 7.58 -2.58 -3.13
C SER A 108 7.21 -3.73 -4.05
N LYS A 109 7.81 -3.81 -5.25
CA LYS A 109 7.31 -4.68 -6.32
C LYS A 109 7.21 -6.12 -5.85
N ARG A 110 5.99 -6.64 -5.89
CA ARG A 110 5.75 -8.04 -6.19
C ARG A 110 4.53 -8.14 -7.05
N ILE A 111 4.51 -9.24 -7.77
CA ILE A 111 3.69 -9.34 -8.92
C ILE A 111 3.42 -10.80 -9.16
N ASN A 112 2.20 -11.09 -9.55
CA ASN A 112 1.80 -12.41 -9.97
C ASN A 112 0.98 -12.31 -11.26
N ASN A 113 1.66 -12.46 -12.39
CA ASN A 113 1.25 -13.42 -13.41
C ASN A 113 2.03 -14.71 -13.08
N ARG A 114 1.47 -15.90 -13.35
CA ARG A 114 2.21 -17.17 -13.15
C ARG A 114 3.53 -17.22 -13.95
N ASN A 115 3.66 -16.37 -14.98
CA ASN A 115 4.88 -16.14 -15.76
C ASN A 115 5.31 -14.64 -15.92
N VAL A 116 4.71 -13.66 -15.21
CA VAL A 116 5.14 -12.23 -15.32
C VAL A 116 5.00 -11.51 -14.00
N ASN A 117 5.81 -10.46 -13.84
CA ASN A 117 5.87 -9.64 -12.67
C ASN A 117 5.78 -8.07 -13.01
N ILE A 118 4.68 -7.34 -12.63
CA ILE A 118 4.16 -5.91 -12.38
C ILE A 118 5.18 -4.82 -12.63
N THR A 119 4.73 -3.70 -13.20
CA THR A 119 5.54 -2.48 -13.25
C THR A 119 4.83 -1.25 -12.70
N GLN A 120 5.43 -0.60 -11.69
CA GLN A 120 5.17 0.81 -11.40
C GLN A 120 6.10 1.63 -12.30
N ASN A 121 5.60 2.73 -12.83
CA ASN A 121 6.30 3.56 -13.80
C ASN A 121 6.80 4.84 -13.14
N VAL A 122 8.09 5.10 -13.23
CA VAL A 122 8.66 6.42 -12.95
C VAL A 122 8.79 7.14 -14.29
N LEU A 123 8.03 8.22 -14.48
CA LEU A 123 8.03 9.00 -15.72
C LEU A 123 8.99 10.18 -15.60
N TYR A 124 10.12 10.08 -16.29
CA TYR A 124 11.03 11.19 -16.48
C TYR A 124 10.63 11.99 -17.73
N LYS A 125 10.72 13.32 -17.69
CA LYS A 125 10.32 14.21 -18.79
C LYS A 125 11.47 15.13 -19.20
N GLY A 126 11.54 15.44 -20.49
CA GLY A 126 12.57 16.34 -21.03
C GLY A 126 13.95 15.68 -21.16
N GLU A 127 14.92 16.44 -21.64
CA GLU A 127 16.31 15.97 -21.77
C GLU A 127 16.94 15.65 -20.41
N ASP A 128 16.78 16.54 -19.44
CA ASP A 128 17.28 16.33 -18.07
C ASP A 128 16.68 15.06 -17.45
N GLY A 129 15.41 14.78 -17.73
CA GLY A 129 14.74 13.57 -17.30
C GLY A 129 15.35 12.31 -17.90
N ARG A 130 15.71 12.32 -19.20
CA ARG A 130 16.38 11.18 -19.85
C ARG A 130 17.73 10.88 -19.22
N GLN A 131 18.52 11.92 -18.96
CA GLN A 131 19.83 11.76 -18.32
C GLN A 131 19.69 11.23 -16.90
N LYS A 132 18.74 11.75 -16.11
CA LYS A 132 18.50 11.29 -14.75
C LYS A 132 18.01 9.84 -14.71
N ALA A 133 17.14 9.44 -15.64
CA ALA A 133 16.68 8.06 -15.76
C ALA A 133 17.83 7.08 -15.98
N ALA A 134 18.79 7.44 -16.85
CA ALA A 134 19.96 6.61 -17.12
C ALA A 134 20.86 6.46 -15.89
N LEU A 135 21.10 7.55 -15.16
CA LEU A 135 21.90 7.52 -13.93
C LEU A 135 21.23 6.69 -12.83
N ASP A 136 19.93 6.88 -12.63
CA ASP A 136 19.17 6.11 -11.64
C ASP A 136 19.27 4.62 -11.97
N ILE A 137 19.15 4.18 -13.22
CA ILE A 137 19.33 2.77 -13.61
C ILE A 137 20.72 2.23 -13.23
N VAL A 138 21.78 3.02 -13.38
CA VAL A 138 23.15 2.59 -13.04
C VAL A 138 23.32 2.47 -11.54
N ASP A 139 22.87 3.45 -10.76
CA ASP A 139 22.92 3.42 -9.29
C ASP A 139 22.19 2.17 -8.77
N LEU A 140 21.03 1.88 -9.35
CA LEU A 140 20.23 0.71 -9.05
C LEU A 140 21.00 -0.61 -9.30
N MET A 141 21.73 -0.73 -10.40
CA MET A 141 22.54 -1.92 -10.68
C MET A 141 23.70 -2.10 -9.71
N LEU A 142 24.38 -1.00 -9.35
CA LEU A 142 25.54 -1.04 -8.48
C LEU A 142 25.20 -1.44 -7.04
N GLU A 143 23.97 -1.17 -6.62
CA GLU A 143 23.50 -1.52 -5.28
C GLU A 143 22.90 -2.92 -5.18
N SER A 144 22.68 -3.61 -6.30
CA SER A 144 22.21 -4.99 -6.27
C SER A 144 23.35 -5.94 -5.92
N PRO A 145 23.21 -6.80 -4.89
CA PRO A 145 24.20 -7.81 -4.55
C PRO A 145 24.19 -9.02 -5.50
N TYR A 146 23.31 -9.02 -6.52
CA TYR A 146 23.15 -10.09 -7.49
C TYR A 146 23.44 -9.60 -8.92
N GLN A 147 23.82 -10.51 -9.80
CA GLN A 147 23.92 -10.23 -11.22
C GLN A 147 22.51 -10.14 -11.81
N GLU A 148 22.08 -8.92 -12.15
CA GLU A 148 20.77 -8.66 -12.73
C GLU A 148 20.86 -8.47 -14.25
N GLU A 149 19.90 -9.02 -14.99
CA GLU A 149 19.76 -8.82 -16.42
C GLU A 149 18.72 -7.73 -16.68
N LEU A 150 19.14 -6.63 -17.33
CA LEU A 150 18.27 -5.52 -17.65
C LEU A 150 17.84 -5.58 -19.12
N MET A 151 16.53 -5.54 -19.33
CA MET A 151 15.95 -5.36 -20.65
C MET A 151 15.45 -3.92 -20.81
N ILE A 152 16.10 -3.17 -21.69
CA ILE A 152 15.66 -1.83 -22.08
C ILE A 152 14.77 -1.98 -23.31
N MET A 153 13.55 -1.47 -23.22
CA MET A 153 12.65 -1.39 -24.37
C MET A 153 12.52 0.07 -24.77
N ASP A 154 12.87 0.36 -26.02
CA ASP A 154 12.60 1.65 -26.64
C ASP A 154 11.34 1.53 -27.50
N TYR A 155 10.49 2.56 -27.48
CA TYR A 155 9.28 2.60 -28.29
C TYR A 155 9.32 3.85 -29.17
N ASP A 156 9.87 3.70 -30.36
CA ASP A 156 9.76 4.70 -31.41
C ASP A 156 8.32 4.74 -31.91
N ARG A 157 7.61 5.84 -31.61
CA ARG A 157 6.37 6.15 -32.32
C ARG A 157 6.74 6.53 -33.76
N PHE A 158 6.63 5.57 -34.67
CA PHE A 158 6.53 5.89 -36.08
C PHE A 158 5.25 6.71 -36.28
N SER A 159 5.43 8.02 -36.51
CA SER A 159 4.41 8.96 -36.97
C SER A 159 4.51 9.12 -38.47
#